data_AF-A0A953EFV6-F1
#
_entry.id   AF-A0A953EFV6-F1
#
_cell.length_a   1.000
_cell.length_b   1.000
_cell.length_c   1.000
_cell.angle_alpha   90.00
_cell.angle_beta   90.00
_cell.angle_gamma   90.00
#
_symmetry.space_group_name_H-M   'P 1'
#
loop_
_entity.id
_entity.type
_entity.pdbx_description
1 polymer ?
#
loop_
_entity_poly.entity_id
_entity_poly.type
_entity_poly.pdbx_seq_one_letter_code
_entity_poly.pdbx_strand_id
1 'polypeptide(L)'
;VSLDVGDLVDAGHYEEDERICDQARSRLPFIANPLEPTIILGEGSTDLLVLQHALAAMYPELVDYFSFFDHAEFSVDGGTTYLVKFLRAFAGARMTARMVAVFDNDTAGVQAYTQALALNLPTNFIITRLPDIELARRYPTIGPSGPAEVDVNGSAAGIELYLGENALRRHGVLRPVRWTGYVPSAAKYQGEVEGKSEVLRAFLDGITRMASKEAARAQFPELAAVWQRIFGLVEQNAGDQCQRSYLRVINRSHD
;
A
#
# COMPACT_ATOMS: atom_id res chain seq x y z
N VAL A 1 38.23 -0.92 -4.17
CA VAL A 1 38.72 -0.29 -2.92
C VAL A 1 38.68 -1.36 -1.84
N SER A 2 39.81 -1.69 -1.23
CA SER A 2 39.92 -2.60 -0.07
C SER A 2 40.24 -1.78 1.17
N LEU A 3 39.54 -2.04 2.28
CA LEU A 3 39.89 -1.49 3.58
C LEU A 3 40.78 -2.51 4.27
N ASP A 4 42.00 -2.11 4.65
CA ASP A 4 42.86 -2.92 5.50
C ASP A 4 42.46 -2.69 6.96
N VAL A 5 42.18 -3.78 7.67
CA VAL A 5 41.72 -3.76 9.08
C VAL A 5 42.66 -4.56 9.97
N GLY A 6 43.85 -4.96 9.50
CA GLY A 6 44.82 -5.76 10.26
C GLY A 6 45.16 -5.17 11.62
N ASP A 7 45.43 -3.86 11.67
CA ASP A 7 45.74 -3.16 12.92
C ASP A 7 44.60 -3.23 13.97
N LEU A 8 43.34 -3.38 13.53
CA LEU A 8 42.18 -3.48 14.42
C LEU A 8 41.98 -4.91 14.94
N VAL A 9 42.34 -5.91 14.13
CA VAL A 9 42.34 -7.32 14.53
C VAL A 9 43.48 -7.59 15.52
N ASP A 10 44.68 -7.08 15.23
CA ASP A 10 45.86 -7.21 16.09
C ASP A 10 45.67 -6.52 17.46
N ALA A 11 44.88 -5.45 17.50
CA ALA A 11 44.50 -4.75 18.72
C ALA A 11 43.35 -5.42 19.50
N GLY A 12 42.81 -6.56 19.02
CA GLY A 12 41.73 -7.31 19.65
C GLY A 12 40.36 -6.62 19.59
N HIS A 13 40.17 -5.69 18.66
CA HIS A 13 38.86 -5.04 18.47
C HIS A 13 37.89 -5.87 17.62
N TYR A 14 38.42 -6.79 16.80
CA TYR A 14 37.65 -7.72 15.98
C TYR A 14 38.36 -9.08 15.93
N GLU A 15 37.60 -10.16 15.79
CA GLU A 15 38.16 -11.50 15.57
C GLU A 15 38.56 -11.69 14.09
N GLU A 16 39.55 -12.54 13.81
CA GLU A 16 40.07 -12.79 12.45
C GLU A 16 39.00 -13.30 11.46
N ASP A 17 37.97 -14.01 11.95
CA ASP A 17 36.87 -14.55 11.17
C ASP A 17 35.61 -13.67 11.21
N GLU A 18 35.70 -12.50 11.84
CA GLU A 18 34.57 -11.62 12.01
C GLU A 18 34.17 -10.97 10.67
N ARG A 19 32.92 -11.18 10.25
CA ARG A 19 32.37 -10.54 9.03
C ARG A 19 32.01 -9.08 9.30
N ILE A 20 33.02 -8.25 9.53
CA ILE A 20 32.92 -6.83 9.92
C ILE A 20 31.97 -6.07 9.00
N CYS A 21 32.08 -6.26 7.67
CA CYS A 21 31.21 -5.61 6.69
C CYS A 21 29.74 -6.04 6.82
N ASP A 22 29.47 -7.34 7.01
CA ASP A 22 28.11 -7.85 7.15
C ASP A 22 27.49 -7.38 8.48
N GLN A 23 28.28 -7.40 9.56
CA GLN A 23 27.85 -6.91 10.85
C GLN A 23 27.60 -5.40 10.85
N ALA A 24 28.53 -4.59 10.35
CA ALA A 24 28.38 -3.14 10.25
C ALA A 24 27.18 -2.75 9.38
N ARG A 25 26.96 -3.45 8.26
CA ARG A 25 25.79 -3.24 7.39
C ARG A 25 24.48 -3.71 8.03
N SER A 26 24.50 -4.77 8.84
CA SER A 26 23.32 -5.22 9.59
C SER A 26 22.98 -4.34 10.80
N ARG A 27 24.00 -3.67 11.36
CA ARG A 27 23.90 -2.77 12.52
C ARG A 27 23.59 -1.33 12.13
N LEU A 28 23.82 -0.93 10.88
CA LEU A 28 23.40 0.36 10.38
C LEU A 28 21.86 0.38 10.36
N PRO A 29 21.20 1.17 11.24
CA PRO A 29 19.77 1.36 11.11
C PRO A 29 19.49 1.88 9.70
N PHE A 30 18.32 1.59 9.17
CA PHE A 30 17.83 2.27 7.98
C PHE A 30 17.84 3.78 8.25
N ILE A 31 18.90 4.46 7.83
CA ILE A 31 18.97 5.91 7.79
C ILE A 31 18.31 6.26 6.47
N ALA A 32 16.98 6.35 6.49
CA ALA A 32 16.23 6.84 5.37
C ALA A 32 16.81 8.19 4.97
N ASN A 33 17.37 8.30 3.77
CA ASN A 33 17.67 9.61 3.22
C ASN A 33 16.34 10.37 3.18
N PRO A 34 16.17 11.46 3.96
CA PRO A 34 14.89 12.16 4.04
C PRO A 34 14.45 12.75 2.69
N LEU A 35 15.38 12.81 1.72
CA LEU A 35 15.16 13.32 0.38
C LEU A 35 14.81 12.20 -0.64
N GLU A 36 14.93 10.93 -0.27
CA GLU A 36 14.52 9.84 -1.16
C GLU A 36 13.00 9.60 -1.04
N PRO A 37 12.27 9.60 -2.17
CA PRO A 37 10.84 9.36 -2.15
C PRO A 37 10.54 7.94 -1.66
N THR A 38 9.44 7.79 -0.94
CA THR A 38 8.92 6.50 -0.53
C THR A 38 8.22 5.84 -1.73
N ILE A 39 8.67 4.65 -2.11
CA ILE A 39 8.13 3.93 -3.26
C ILE A 39 6.84 3.20 -2.85
N ILE A 40 5.71 3.50 -3.48
CA ILE A 40 4.45 2.77 -3.33
C ILE A 40 4.40 1.64 -4.36
N LEU A 41 4.10 0.43 -3.89
CA LEU A 41 3.84 -0.74 -4.70
C LEU A 41 2.40 -1.21 -4.48
N GLY A 42 1.70 -1.56 -5.55
CA GLY A 42 0.30 -2.02 -5.55
C GLY A 42 0.15 -3.39 -6.21
N GLU A 43 -1.04 -3.97 -6.16
CA GLU A 43 -1.32 -5.24 -6.85
C GLU A 43 -1.52 -5.03 -8.35
N GLY A 44 -2.19 -3.95 -8.74
CA GLY A 44 -2.45 -3.54 -10.11
C GLY A 44 -2.04 -2.11 -10.42
N SER A 45 -1.88 -1.84 -11.72
CA SER A 45 -1.58 -0.51 -12.24
C SER A 45 -2.73 0.48 -11.98
N THR A 46 -3.97 0.00 -11.98
CA THR A 46 -5.15 0.80 -11.64
C THR A 46 -5.10 1.32 -10.20
N ASP A 47 -4.66 0.49 -9.25
CA ASP A 47 -4.57 0.88 -7.84
C ASP A 47 -3.57 2.01 -7.66
N LEU A 48 -2.39 1.88 -8.27
CA LEU A 48 -1.36 2.91 -8.21
C LEU A 48 -1.80 4.21 -8.89
N LEU A 49 -2.48 4.12 -10.03
CA LEU A 49 -3.04 5.29 -10.72
C LEU A 49 -4.03 6.05 -9.81
N VAL A 50 -4.92 5.31 -9.15
CA VAL A 50 -5.89 5.88 -8.19
C VAL A 50 -5.17 6.56 -7.04
N LEU A 51 -4.23 5.87 -6.41
CA LEU A 51 -3.47 6.41 -5.28
C LEU A 51 -2.73 7.68 -5.69
N GLN A 52 -2.06 7.68 -6.85
CA GLN A 52 -1.35 8.85 -7.37
C GLN A 52 -2.28 10.06 -7.58
N HIS A 53 -3.45 9.87 -8.22
CA HIS A 53 -4.42 10.96 -8.42
C HIS A 53 -4.98 11.48 -7.09
N ALA A 54 -5.26 10.58 -6.16
CA ALA A 54 -5.74 10.94 -4.84
C ALA A 54 -4.70 11.72 -4.03
N LEU A 55 -3.42 11.33 -4.10
CA LEU A 55 -2.33 12.05 -3.44
C LEU A 55 -2.24 13.49 -3.98
N ALA A 56 -2.22 13.64 -5.30
CA ALA A 56 -2.12 14.96 -5.93
C ALA A 56 -3.32 15.87 -5.60
N ALA A 57 -4.52 15.31 -5.50
CA ALA A 57 -5.72 16.08 -5.20
C ALA A 57 -5.90 16.37 -3.70
N MET A 58 -5.64 15.38 -2.83
CA MET A 58 -5.92 15.48 -1.39
C MET A 58 -4.73 15.98 -0.58
N TYR A 59 -3.50 15.75 -1.03
CA TYR A 59 -2.27 16.08 -0.30
C TYR A 59 -1.19 16.56 -1.29
N PRO A 60 -1.43 17.64 -2.06
CA PRO A 60 -0.50 18.12 -3.09
C PRO A 60 0.90 18.43 -2.52
N GLU A 61 0.98 18.85 -1.26
CA GLU A 61 2.23 19.10 -0.53
C GLU A 61 3.09 17.85 -0.29
N LEU A 62 2.51 16.65 -0.42
CA LEU A 62 3.18 15.36 -0.19
C LEU A 62 3.55 14.64 -1.49
N VAL A 63 3.25 15.20 -2.66
CA VAL A 63 3.49 14.52 -3.94
C VAL A 63 4.96 14.15 -4.13
N ASP A 64 5.88 15.05 -3.78
CA ASP A 64 7.32 14.81 -3.94
C ASP A 64 7.90 13.79 -2.92
N TYR A 65 7.12 13.41 -1.90
CA TYR A 65 7.52 12.41 -0.90
C TYR A 65 7.26 10.97 -1.35
N PHE A 66 6.48 10.77 -2.41
CA PHE A 66 6.07 9.46 -2.85
C PHE A 66 6.35 9.27 -4.34
N SER A 67 6.88 8.10 -4.69
CA SER A 67 7.00 7.64 -6.07
C SER A 67 6.20 6.35 -6.23
N PHE A 68 5.66 6.10 -7.42
CA PHE A 68 4.84 4.93 -7.68
C PHE A 68 5.61 3.96 -8.57
N PHE A 69 5.60 2.68 -8.22
CA PHE A 69 6.28 1.65 -8.99
C PHE A 69 5.58 1.42 -10.34
N ASP A 70 6.31 1.45 -11.46
CA ASP A 70 5.72 1.20 -12.77
C ASP A 70 5.64 -0.30 -13.07
N HIS A 71 4.42 -0.82 -13.17
CA HIS A 71 4.16 -2.22 -13.50
C HIS A 71 4.29 -2.52 -15.01
N ALA A 72 4.24 -1.51 -15.88
CA ALA A 72 4.10 -1.70 -17.33
C ALA A 72 5.31 -2.38 -17.99
N GLU A 73 6.50 -2.29 -17.39
CA GLU A 73 7.72 -2.88 -17.93
C GLU A 73 7.92 -4.38 -17.60
N PHE A 74 7.12 -4.95 -16.68
CA PHE A 74 7.48 -6.20 -16.03
C PHE A 74 6.36 -7.25 -16.02
N SER A 75 5.50 -7.30 -17.05
CA SER A 75 4.47 -8.34 -17.19
C SER A 75 5.04 -9.77 -16.98
N VAL A 76 4.97 -10.29 -15.76
CA VAL A 76 5.38 -11.66 -15.43
C VAL A 76 4.13 -12.45 -15.08
N ASP A 77 3.95 -13.55 -15.81
CA ASP A 77 2.86 -14.51 -15.68
C ASP A 77 2.57 -14.94 -14.23
N GLY A 78 1.28 -14.88 -13.90
CA GLY A 78 0.48 -15.96 -13.32
C GLY A 78 0.91 -16.59 -11.98
N GLY A 79 0.00 -16.53 -11.00
CA GLY A 79 -0.17 -17.59 -9.99
C GLY A 79 0.39 -17.34 -8.60
N THR A 80 1.12 -16.25 -8.39
CA THR A 80 1.44 -15.73 -7.04
C THR A 80 1.25 -14.24 -7.13
N THR A 81 0.66 -13.60 -6.10
CA THR A 81 0.51 -12.15 -6.06
C THR A 81 1.86 -11.54 -6.36
N TYR A 82 1.97 -10.94 -7.53
CA TYR A 82 3.23 -10.53 -8.13
C TYR A 82 4.01 -9.57 -7.21
N LEU A 83 3.26 -8.79 -6.43
CA LEU A 83 3.76 -7.95 -5.35
C LEU A 83 4.59 -8.71 -4.28
N VAL A 84 4.27 -9.97 -3.97
CA VAL A 84 5.09 -10.79 -3.06
C VAL A 84 6.41 -11.21 -3.72
N LYS A 85 6.41 -11.49 -5.03
CA LYS A 85 7.62 -11.86 -5.79
C LYS A 85 8.60 -10.67 -5.89
N PHE A 86 8.14 -9.54 -6.42
CA PHE A 86 8.21 -8.25 -5.73
C PHE A 86 9.19 -8.09 -4.58
N LEU A 87 8.58 -8.06 -3.42
CA LEU A 87 9.23 -7.78 -2.16
C LEU A 87 10.39 -8.75 -1.89
N ARG A 88 10.25 -10.02 -2.27
CA ARG A 88 11.34 -10.99 -2.16
C ARG A 88 12.53 -10.63 -3.04
N ALA A 89 12.30 -10.22 -4.29
CA ALA A 89 13.36 -9.82 -5.20
C ALA A 89 14.09 -8.56 -4.71
N PHE A 90 13.35 -7.52 -4.30
CA PHE A 90 13.95 -6.29 -3.78
C PHE A 90 14.69 -6.49 -2.45
N ALA A 91 14.15 -7.33 -1.56
CA ALA A 91 14.86 -7.69 -0.32
C ALA A 91 16.12 -8.52 -0.62
N GLY A 92 16.06 -9.47 -1.57
CA GLY A 92 17.21 -10.25 -2.02
C GLY A 92 18.29 -9.38 -2.68
N ALA A 93 17.88 -8.34 -3.40
CA ALA A 93 18.77 -7.31 -3.96
C ALA A 93 19.29 -6.30 -2.91
N ARG A 94 18.85 -6.41 -1.65
CA ARG A 94 19.21 -5.52 -0.53
C ARG A 94 18.92 -4.05 -0.84
N MET A 95 17.80 -3.78 -1.50
CA MET A 95 17.41 -2.43 -1.86
C MET A 95 17.16 -1.59 -0.61
N THR A 96 17.75 -0.39 -0.56
CA THR A 96 17.75 0.48 0.61
C THR A 96 16.62 1.49 0.63
N ALA A 97 15.95 1.73 -0.51
CA ALA A 97 14.84 2.69 -0.60
C ALA A 97 13.67 2.28 0.32
N ARG A 98 12.93 3.26 0.87
CA ARG A 98 11.70 2.99 1.62
C ARG A 98 10.62 2.52 0.65
N MET A 99 9.98 1.41 0.96
CA MET A 99 8.91 0.84 0.14
C MET A 99 7.66 0.62 0.98
N VAL A 100 6.50 0.99 0.44
CA VAL A 100 5.19 0.67 1.01
C VAL A 100 4.46 -0.23 0.03
N ALA A 101 4.26 -1.49 0.40
CA ALA A 101 3.44 -2.43 -0.35
C ALA A 101 1.99 -2.36 0.15
N VAL A 102 1.07 -2.05 -0.76
CA VAL A 102 -0.36 -1.93 -0.48
C VAL A 102 -1.10 -3.07 -1.16
N PHE A 103 -1.72 -3.93 -0.35
CA PHE A 103 -2.56 -5.05 -0.80
C PHE A 103 -4.04 -4.68 -0.75
N ASP A 104 -4.85 -5.28 -1.62
CA ASP A 104 -6.30 -5.12 -1.61
C ASP A 104 -6.92 -5.70 -0.33
N ASN A 105 -8.08 -5.17 0.06
CA ASN A 105 -8.87 -5.69 1.17
C ASN A 105 -9.87 -6.75 0.71
N ASP A 106 -9.43 -7.63 -0.18
CA ASP A 106 -10.18 -8.77 -0.66
C ASP A 106 -9.54 -10.11 -0.22
N THR A 107 -10.13 -11.22 -0.64
CA THR A 107 -9.64 -12.54 -0.25
C THR A 107 -8.21 -12.82 -0.76
N ALA A 108 -7.85 -12.34 -1.96
CA ALA A 108 -6.55 -12.58 -2.56
C ALA A 108 -5.48 -11.67 -1.95
N GLY A 109 -5.78 -10.38 -1.78
CA GLY A 109 -4.92 -9.40 -1.15
C GLY A 109 -4.63 -9.72 0.31
N VAL A 110 -5.61 -10.22 1.08
CA VAL A 110 -5.39 -10.67 2.47
C VAL A 110 -4.45 -11.88 2.53
N GLN A 111 -4.56 -12.83 1.59
CA GLN A 111 -3.63 -13.96 1.51
C GLN A 111 -2.22 -13.50 1.17
N ALA A 112 -2.09 -12.60 0.20
CA ALA A 112 -0.82 -12.04 -0.25
C ALA A 112 -0.14 -11.22 0.84
N TYR A 113 -0.90 -10.39 1.56
CA TYR A 113 -0.47 -9.65 2.73
C TYR A 113 0.10 -10.58 3.81
N THR A 114 -0.60 -11.69 4.10
CA THR A 114 -0.14 -12.69 5.07
C THR A 114 1.17 -13.36 4.62
N GLN A 115 1.28 -13.68 3.34
CA GLN A 115 2.53 -14.23 2.77
C GLN A 115 3.67 -13.22 2.84
N ALA A 116 3.42 -11.94 2.56
CA ALA A 116 4.42 -10.88 2.62
C ALA A 116 4.93 -10.64 4.05
N LEU A 117 4.04 -10.68 5.05
CA LEU A 117 4.44 -10.60 6.46
C LEU A 117 5.37 -11.75 6.88
N ALA A 118 5.16 -12.96 6.34
CA ALA A 118 5.98 -14.13 6.63
C ALA A 118 7.39 -14.08 6.00
N LEU A 119 7.68 -13.11 5.11
CA LEU A 119 8.99 -12.98 4.46
C LEU A 119 10.09 -12.41 5.36
N ASN A 120 9.76 -11.92 6.57
CA ASN A 120 10.71 -11.26 7.48
C ASN A 120 11.54 -10.16 6.77
N LEU A 121 10.85 -9.26 6.05
CA LEU A 121 11.49 -8.23 5.24
C LEU A 121 12.26 -7.22 6.12
N PRO A 122 13.30 -6.58 5.57
CA PRO A 122 14.00 -5.49 6.24
C PRO A 122 13.06 -4.34 6.62
N THR A 123 13.47 -3.54 7.60
CA THR A 123 12.61 -2.48 8.17
C THR A 123 12.24 -1.38 7.18
N ASN A 124 12.97 -1.19 6.08
CA ASN A 124 12.60 -0.22 5.04
C ASN A 124 11.39 -0.66 4.18
N PHE A 125 10.93 -1.91 4.32
CA PHE A 125 9.71 -2.42 3.69
C PHE A 125 8.53 -2.32 4.67
N ILE A 126 7.56 -1.50 4.32
CA ILE A 126 6.30 -1.30 5.04
C ILE A 126 5.24 -2.10 4.30
N ILE A 127 4.60 -3.04 4.98
CA ILE A 127 3.57 -3.90 4.41
C ILE A 127 2.21 -3.53 5.00
N THR A 128 1.26 -3.16 4.14
CA THR A 128 -0.10 -2.83 4.55
C THR A 128 -1.13 -3.36 3.57
N ARG A 129 -2.38 -3.46 4.02
CA ARG A 129 -3.55 -3.63 3.17
C ARG A 129 -4.42 -2.38 3.19
N LEU A 130 -5.33 -2.25 2.23
CA LEU A 130 -6.41 -1.27 2.29
C LEU A 130 -7.21 -1.49 3.61
N PRO A 131 -7.57 -0.42 4.34
CA PRO A 131 -8.21 -0.52 5.63
C PRO A 131 -9.65 -1.01 5.50
N ASP A 132 -10.20 -1.57 6.57
CA ASP A 132 -11.64 -1.82 6.62
C ASP A 132 -12.39 -0.49 6.62
N ILE A 133 -13.50 -0.42 5.87
CA ILE A 133 -14.33 0.78 5.72
C ILE A 133 -15.77 0.50 6.13
N GLU A 134 -16.43 1.52 6.68
CA GLU A 134 -17.80 1.38 7.17
C GLU A 134 -18.79 1.11 6.03
N LEU A 135 -18.59 1.74 4.88
CA LEU A 135 -19.36 1.50 3.65
C LEU A 135 -19.40 0.01 3.28
N ALA A 136 -18.32 -0.73 3.52
CA ALA A 136 -18.20 -2.14 3.18
C ALA A 136 -18.82 -3.10 4.21
N ARG A 137 -19.21 -2.65 5.41
CA ARG A 137 -19.78 -3.54 6.46
C ARG A 137 -21.16 -4.08 6.12
N ARG A 138 -21.94 -3.33 5.36
CA ARG A 138 -23.27 -3.70 4.86
C ARG A 138 -23.38 -3.28 3.40
N TYR A 139 -22.65 -3.97 2.54
CA TYR A 139 -22.57 -3.64 1.13
C TYR A 139 -23.52 -4.55 0.32
N PRO A 140 -24.19 -4.04 -0.74
CA PRO A 140 -25.02 -4.88 -1.59
C PRO A 140 -24.17 -5.91 -2.33
N THR A 141 -24.62 -7.15 -2.32
CA THR A 141 -23.96 -8.27 -2.98
C THR A 141 -24.95 -9.07 -3.81
N ILE A 142 -24.46 -9.79 -4.82
CA ILE A 142 -25.23 -10.77 -5.59
C ILE A 142 -24.45 -12.08 -5.59
N GLY A 143 -25.04 -13.11 -4.97
CA GLY A 143 -24.53 -14.47 -4.97
C GLY A 143 -25.47 -15.47 -5.67
N PRO A 144 -25.14 -16.77 -5.65
CA PRO A 144 -25.98 -17.82 -6.25
C PRO A 144 -27.39 -17.86 -5.67
N SER A 145 -27.55 -17.49 -4.39
CA SER A 145 -28.84 -17.44 -3.69
C SER A 145 -29.63 -16.13 -3.93
N GLY A 146 -29.09 -15.20 -4.71
CA GLY A 146 -29.71 -13.89 -4.97
C GLY A 146 -29.02 -12.72 -4.27
N PRO A 147 -29.68 -11.54 -4.23
CA PRO A 147 -29.13 -10.34 -3.61
C PRO A 147 -29.14 -10.40 -2.08
N ALA A 148 -28.11 -9.87 -1.44
CA ALA A 148 -27.99 -9.76 0.02
C ALA A 148 -27.12 -8.57 0.42
N GLU A 149 -27.25 -8.09 1.66
CA GLU A 149 -26.30 -7.14 2.26
C GLU A 149 -25.34 -7.91 3.18
N VAL A 150 -24.04 -7.80 2.91
CA VAL A 150 -23.00 -8.55 3.63
C VAL A 150 -21.80 -7.64 3.90
N ASP A 151 -21.04 -7.95 4.94
CA ASP A 151 -19.72 -7.35 5.14
C ASP A 151 -18.75 -7.90 4.09
N VAL A 152 -18.25 -7.02 3.23
CA VAL A 152 -17.33 -7.37 2.14
C VAL A 152 -15.87 -7.05 2.47
N ASN A 153 -15.58 -6.49 3.66
CA ASN A 153 -14.21 -6.25 4.10
C ASN A 153 -13.42 -7.57 4.20
N GLY A 154 -12.18 -7.54 3.73
CA GLY A 154 -11.27 -8.68 3.69
C GLY A 154 -11.76 -9.85 2.83
N SER A 155 -12.73 -9.61 1.94
CA SER A 155 -13.36 -10.65 1.12
C SER A 155 -13.53 -10.20 -0.33
N ALA A 156 -13.97 -8.95 -0.56
CA ALA A 156 -14.23 -8.39 -1.88
C ALA A 156 -14.04 -6.86 -1.96
N ALA A 157 -13.26 -6.26 -1.06
CA ALA A 157 -13.01 -4.82 -1.05
C ALA A 157 -11.67 -4.48 -1.75
N GLY A 158 -11.67 -4.47 -3.08
CA GLY A 158 -10.57 -3.89 -3.88
C GLY A 158 -10.60 -2.36 -3.87
N ILE A 159 -9.63 -1.72 -4.54
CA ILE A 159 -9.51 -0.25 -4.58
C ILE A 159 -10.81 0.45 -5.01
N GLU A 160 -11.65 -0.19 -5.83
CA GLU A 160 -12.88 0.44 -6.33
C GLU A 160 -13.85 0.83 -5.22
N LEU A 161 -13.90 0.09 -4.11
CA LEU A 161 -14.78 0.42 -2.97
C LEU A 161 -14.34 1.67 -2.21
N TYR A 162 -13.13 2.16 -2.46
CA TYR A 162 -12.57 3.35 -1.83
C TYR A 162 -12.78 4.60 -2.70
N LEU A 163 -13.29 4.45 -3.92
CA LEU A 163 -13.42 5.53 -4.90
C LEU A 163 -14.60 6.47 -4.65
N GLY A 164 -15.17 6.44 -3.45
CA GLY A 164 -16.28 7.27 -3.00
C GLY A 164 -17.65 6.76 -3.46
N GLU A 165 -18.64 7.01 -2.61
CA GLU A 165 -20.02 6.51 -2.80
C GLU A 165 -20.65 6.97 -4.13
N ASN A 166 -20.34 8.19 -4.57
CA ASN A 166 -20.84 8.74 -5.82
C ASN A 166 -20.34 7.94 -7.04
N ALA A 167 -19.07 7.52 -7.04
CA ALA A 167 -18.54 6.69 -8.12
C ALA A 167 -19.16 5.28 -8.11
N LEU A 168 -19.45 4.76 -6.92
CA LEU A 168 -20.05 3.45 -6.71
C LEU A 168 -21.54 3.39 -7.05
N ARG A 169 -22.26 4.52 -7.09
CA ARG A 169 -23.69 4.55 -7.42
C ARG A 169 -24.00 4.54 -8.93
N ARG A 170 -24.98 3.73 -9.33
CA ARG A 170 -25.61 3.71 -10.66
C ARG A 170 -27.11 3.88 -10.47
N HIS A 171 -27.72 4.89 -11.10
CA HIS A 171 -29.15 5.21 -10.93
C HIS A 171 -29.58 5.38 -9.46
N GLY A 172 -28.73 6.00 -8.64
CA GLY A 172 -29.02 6.27 -7.23
C GLY A 172 -28.85 5.07 -6.29
N VAL A 173 -28.47 3.89 -6.78
CA VAL A 173 -28.19 2.70 -5.95
C VAL A 173 -26.73 2.27 -6.07
N LEU A 174 -26.15 1.71 -5.00
CA LEU A 174 -24.78 1.18 -5.03
C LEU A 174 -24.68 0.00 -6.00
N ARG A 175 -23.60 -0.03 -6.79
CA ARG A 175 -23.24 -1.20 -7.60
C ARG A 175 -22.91 -2.36 -6.67
N PRO A 176 -23.52 -3.54 -6.85
CA PRO A 176 -23.30 -4.65 -5.97
C PRO A 176 -21.91 -5.28 -6.19
N VAL A 177 -21.39 -5.93 -5.17
CA VAL A 177 -20.32 -6.92 -5.31
C VAL A 177 -20.92 -8.22 -5.82
N ARG A 178 -20.38 -8.76 -6.92
CA ARG A 178 -20.80 -10.06 -7.45
C ARG A 178 -19.84 -11.15 -6.98
N TRP A 179 -20.37 -12.14 -6.27
CA TRP A 179 -19.58 -13.31 -5.84
C TRP A 179 -19.30 -14.20 -7.05
N THR A 180 -18.03 -14.56 -7.25
CA THR A 180 -17.57 -15.35 -8.41
C THR A 180 -17.10 -16.75 -8.03
N GLY A 181 -16.62 -16.96 -6.80
CA GLY A 181 -16.16 -18.27 -6.35
C GLY A 181 -15.91 -18.35 -4.85
N TYR A 182 -15.86 -19.58 -4.33
CA TYR A 182 -15.42 -19.86 -2.96
C TYR A 182 -13.94 -20.22 -2.97
N VAL A 183 -13.18 -19.65 -2.02
CA VAL A 183 -11.76 -19.88 -1.84
C VAL A 183 -11.57 -20.79 -0.62
N PRO A 184 -11.33 -22.10 -0.79
CA PRO A 184 -11.30 -23.03 0.34
C PRO A 184 -10.21 -22.73 1.36
N SER A 185 -9.03 -22.27 0.90
CA SER A 185 -7.89 -21.93 1.76
C SER A 185 -8.18 -20.77 2.71
N ALA A 186 -9.07 -19.85 2.32
CA ALA A 186 -9.46 -18.70 3.13
C ALA A 186 -10.83 -18.89 3.82
N ALA A 187 -11.51 -20.00 3.55
CA ALA A 187 -12.90 -20.26 3.96
C ALA A 187 -13.88 -19.11 3.67
N LYS A 188 -13.69 -18.42 2.53
CA LYS A 188 -14.43 -17.21 2.15
C LYS A 188 -14.84 -17.22 0.69
N TYR A 189 -15.92 -16.51 0.38
CA TYR A 189 -16.26 -16.18 -1.00
C TYR A 189 -15.44 -14.97 -1.45
N GLN A 190 -15.01 -15.00 -2.71
CA GLN A 190 -14.39 -13.87 -3.39
C GLN A 190 -15.36 -13.30 -4.43
N GLY A 191 -15.27 -12.00 -4.63
CA GLY A 191 -16.13 -11.27 -5.54
C GLY A 191 -15.54 -9.89 -5.81
N GLU A 192 -16.19 -9.17 -6.71
CA GLU A 192 -15.75 -7.85 -7.10
C GLU A 192 -16.95 -6.93 -7.39
N VAL A 193 -16.77 -5.63 -7.23
CA VAL A 193 -17.80 -4.66 -7.58
C VAL A 193 -18.07 -4.70 -9.08
N GLU A 194 -19.34 -4.68 -9.47
CA GLU A 194 -19.69 -4.59 -10.89
C GLU A 194 -19.24 -3.26 -11.50
N GLY A 195 -18.87 -3.27 -12.78
CA GLY A 195 -18.58 -2.05 -13.54
C GLY A 195 -17.37 -1.27 -13.03
N LYS A 196 -16.28 -1.96 -12.68
CA LYS A 196 -15.02 -1.36 -12.21
C LYS A 196 -14.54 -0.21 -13.08
N SER A 197 -14.57 -0.40 -14.40
CA SER A 197 -14.17 0.63 -15.37
C SER A 197 -15.03 1.89 -15.26
N GLU A 198 -16.33 1.76 -15.06
CA GLU A 198 -17.25 2.88 -14.87
C GLU A 198 -17.05 3.56 -13.51
N VAL A 199 -16.79 2.80 -12.45
CA VAL A 199 -16.46 3.35 -11.12
C VAL A 199 -15.16 4.16 -11.21
N LEU A 200 -14.11 3.59 -11.80
CA LEU A 200 -12.83 4.26 -12.01
C LEU A 200 -13.00 5.54 -12.83
N ARG A 201 -13.76 5.49 -13.93
CA ARG A 201 -14.01 6.67 -14.76
C ARG A 201 -14.75 7.76 -13.99
N ALA A 202 -15.80 7.40 -13.24
CA ALA A 202 -16.55 8.36 -12.42
C ALA A 202 -15.67 8.99 -11.33
N PHE A 203 -14.76 8.20 -10.75
CA PHE A 203 -13.76 8.71 -9.82
C PHE A 203 -12.80 9.70 -10.48
N LEU A 204 -12.18 9.34 -11.60
CA LEU A 204 -11.24 10.21 -12.30
C LEU A 204 -11.90 11.53 -12.72
N ASP A 205 -13.14 11.45 -13.24
CA ASP A 205 -13.94 12.64 -13.57
C ASP A 205 -14.27 13.48 -12.33
N GLY A 206 -14.50 12.86 -11.17
CA GLY A 206 -14.79 13.53 -9.92
C GLY A 206 -13.57 14.20 -9.30
N ILE A 207 -12.49 13.44 -9.10
CA ILE A 207 -11.28 13.89 -8.38
C ILE A 207 -10.57 15.02 -9.11
N THR A 208 -10.56 15.00 -10.46
CA THR A 208 -9.91 16.04 -11.29
C THR A 208 -10.64 17.38 -11.27
N ARG A 209 -11.91 17.41 -10.87
CA ARG A 209 -12.74 18.62 -10.82
C ARG A 209 -12.82 19.23 -9.43
N MET A 210 -12.10 18.68 -8.45
CA MET A 210 -12.14 19.16 -7.07
C MET A 210 -11.53 20.56 -6.96
N ALA A 211 -12.27 21.45 -6.32
CA ALA A 211 -11.87 22.85 -6.16
C ALA A 211 -10.81 23.05 -5.06
N SER A 212 -10.72 22.13 -4.10
CA SER A 212 -9.73 22.17 -3.03
C SER A 212 -9.42 20.76 -2.49
N LYS A 213 -8.30 20.65 -1.76
CA LYS A 213 -7.89 19.39 -1.13
C LYS A 213 -8.86 18.92 -0.04
N GLU A 214 -9.50 19.85 0.67
CA GLU A 214 -10.53 19.56 1.67
C GLU A 214 -11.79 18.98 1.02
N ALA A 215 -12.21 19.56 -0.12
CA ALA A 215 -13.34 19.04 -0.90
C ALA A 215 -13.05 17.62 -1.42
N ALA A 216 -11.83 17.37 -1.90
CA ALA A 216 -11.42 16.04 -2.34
C ALA A 216 -11.50 15.01 -1.18
N ARG A 217 -10.98 15.34 0.00
CA ARG A 217 -11.04 14.44 1.18
C ARG A 217 -12.46 14.20 1.65
N ALA A 218 -13.32 15.22 1.64
CA ALA A 218 -14.73 15.08 2.02
C ALA A 218 -15.53 14.23 1.03
N GLN A 219 -15.20 14.33 -0.26
CA GLN A 219 -15.87 13.60 -1.34
C GLN A 219 -15.46 12.12 -1.42
N PHE A 220 -14.25 11.79 -0.96
CA PHE A 220 -13.66 10.45 -1.01
C PHE A 220 -13.05 10.05 0.35
N PRO A 221 -13.86 9.95 1.41
CA PRO A 221 -13.38 9.74 2.77
C PRO A 221 -12.69 8.38 2.95
N GLU A 222 -13.12 7.34 2.24
CA GLU A 222 -12.49 6.01 2.26
C GLU A 222 -11.07 6.07 1.72
N LEU A 223 -10.85 6.79 0.62
CA LEU A 223 -9.52 6.95 0.01
C LEU A 223 -8.61 7.88 0.83
N ALA A 224 -9.19 8.89 1.49
CA ALA A 224 -8.47 9.68 2.48
C ALA A 224 -8.00 8.80 3.65
N ALA A 225 -8.82 7.85 4.11
CA ALA A 225 -8.43 6.90 5.16
C ALA A 225 -7.29 5.97 4.72
N VAL A 226 -7.23 5.58 3.44
CA VAL A 226 -6.09 4.83 2.87
C VAL A 226 -4.80 5.64 3.00
N TRP A 227 -4.80 6.90 2.56
CA TRP A 227 -3.63 7.77 2.65
C TRP A 227 -3.21 8.05 4.09
N GLN A 228 -4.16 8.32 4.99
CA GLN A 228 -3.85 8.51 6.41
C GLN A 228 -3.20 7.28 7.04
N ARG A 229 -3.65 6.08 6.67
CA ARG A 229 -2.99 4.83 7.08
C ARG A 229 -1.56 4.76 6.55
N ILE A 230 -1.33 5.06 5.27
CA ILE A 230 0.00 5.05 4.67
C ILE A 230 0.93 6.04 5.39
N PHE A 231 0.48 7.28 5.63
CA PHE A 231 1.27 8.29 6.33
C PHE A 231 1.62 7.85 7.76
N GLY A 232 0.63 7.34 8.51
CA GLY A 232 0.87 6.84 9.86
C GLY A 232 1.91 5.71 9.91
N LEU A 233 1.89 4.80 8.93
CA LEU A 233 2.88 3.72 8.84
C LEU A 233 4.28 4.23 8.46
N VAL A 234 4.37 5.19 7.53
CA VAL A 234 5.65 5.81 7.13
C VAL A 234 6.24 6.60 8.30
N GLU A 235 5.41 7.33 9.05
CA GLU A 235 5.82 8.05 10.27
C GLU A 235 6.34 7.12 11.37
N GLN A 236 5.67 5.99 11.61
CA GLN A 236 6.11 4.99 12.59
C GLN A 236 7.46 4.37 12.18
N ASN A 237 7.62 4.13 10.87
CA ASN A 237 8.83 3.59 10.28
C ASN A 237 10.02 4.56 10.31
N ALA A 238 9.77 5.87 10.25
CA ALA A 238 10.81 6.88 10.41
C ALA A 238 11.41 6.75 11.82
N GLY A 239 12.64 6.23 11.90
CA GLY A 239 13.32 5.93 13.17
C GLY A 239 13.70 7.18 13.98
N ASP A 240 13.89 8.33 13.31
CA ASP A 240 14.41 9.56 13.94
C ASP A 240 13.31 10.56 14.34
N GLN A 241 13.50 11.17 15.52
CA GLN A 241 12.61 12.20 16.09
C GLN A 241 12.45 13.42 15.16
N CYS A 242 13.47 13.72 14.33
CA CYS A 242 13.45 14.82 13.37
C CYS A 242 12.59 14.51 12.12
N GLN A 243 12.68 13.30 11.56
CA GLN A 243 11.80 12.86 10.46
C GLN A 243 10.35 12.75 10.93
N ARG A 244 10.13 12.23 12.15
CA ARG A 244 8.82 12.21 12.78
C ARG A 244 8.24 13.61 12.97
N SER A 245 9.05 14.58 13.39
CA SER A 245 8.59 15.97 13.57
C SER A 245 8.24 16.63 12.24
N TYR A 246 9.00 16.37 11.18
CA TYR A 246 8.72 16.89 9.84
C TYR A 246 7.39 16.36 9.27
N LEU A 247 7.16 15.05 9.32
CA LEU A 247 5.91 14.43 8.87
C LEU A 247 4.71 14.84 9.77
N ARG A 248 4.92 14.97 11.08
CA ARG A 248 3.88 15.39 12.03
C ARG A 248 3.46 16.85 11.87
N VAL A 249 4.36 17.74 11.41
CA VAL A 249 3.99 19.13 11.06
C VAL A 249 3.06 19.15 9.84
N ILE A 250 3.28 18.26 8.87
CA ILE A 250 2.39 18.09 7.73
C ILE A 250 1.04 17.53 8.18
N ASN A 251 1.03 16.60 9.15
CA ASN A 251 -0.22 15.99 9.62
C ASN A 251 -1.05 16.89 10.55
N ARG A 252 -0.42 17.77 11.35
CA ARG A 252 -1.11 18.71 12.28
C ARG A 252 -1.62 20.00 11.65
N SER A 253 -1.22 20.31 10.42
CA SER A 253 -1.67 21.53 9.74
C SER A 253 -3.07 21.38 9.11
N HIS A 254 -3.74 20.24 9.33
CA HIS A 254 -4.94 19.83 8.59
C HIS A 254 -6.02 19.11 9.42
N ASP A 255 -5.96 19.23 10.76
CA ASP A 255 -7.17 19.16 11.63
C ASP A 255 -7.89 20.54 11.66
#